data_AF-A0A3D5Q784-F1
#
_entry.id   AF-A0A3D5Q784-F1
#
_cell.length_a   1.000
_cell.length_b   1.000
_cell.length_c   1.000
_cell.angle_alpha   90.00
_cell.angle_beta   90.00
_cell.angle_gamma   90.00
#
_symmetry.space_group_name_H-M   'P 1'
#
loop_
_entity.id
_entity.type
_entity.pdbx_description
1 polymer ?
#
loop_
_entity_poly.entity_id
_entity_poly.type
_entity_poly.pdbx_seq_one_letter_code
_entity_poly.pdbx_strand_id
1 'polypeptide(L)' 'LVTLMHALKRQGKTRGLAALCIGGGEATAMAIEML' A
#
# COMPACT_ATOMS: atom_id res chain seq x y z
N LEU A 1 1.36 3.03 -5.08
CA LEU A 1 0.79 3.74 -3.89
C LEU A 1 -0.53 4.44 -4.21
N VAL A 2 -0.62 5.29 -5.24
CA VAL A 2 -1.86 6.03 -5.58
C VAL A 2 -3.08 5.14 -5.80
N THR A 3 -2.90 3.97 -6.43
CA THR A 3 -3.97 2.98 -6.63
C THR A 3 -4.51 2.45 -5.31
N LEU A 4 -3.64 2.15 -4.34
CA LEU A 4 -4.03 1.69 -3.02
C LEU A 4 -4.79 2.79 -2.27
N MET A 5 -4.29 4.02 -2.26
CA MET A 5 -4.98 5.15 -1.61
C MET A 5 -6.38 5.41 -2.18
N HIS A 6 -6.55 5.35 -3.51
CA HIS A 6 -7.87 5.47 -4.14
C HIS A 6 -8.78 4.29 -3.81
N ALA A 7 -8.23 3.07 -3.75
CA ALA A 7 -9.00 1.89 -3.38
C ALA A 7 -9.47 1.97 -1.92
N LEU A 8 -8.61 2.42 -1.00
CA LEU A 8 -8.95 2.64 0.41
C LEU A 8 -10.04 3.70 0.55
N LYS A 9 -9.88 4.86 -0.12
CA LYS A 9 -10.89 5.93 -0.14
C LYS A 9 -12.24 5.43 -0.66
N ARG A 10 -12.26 4.69 -1.78
CA ARG A 10 -13.50 4.14 -2.35
C ARG A 10 -14.16 3.10 -1.45
N GLN A 11 -13.37 2.31 -0.73
CA GLN A 11 -13.86 1.28 0.21
C GLN A 11 -14.17 1.82 1.60
N GLY A 12 -13.96 3.12 1.88
CA GLY A 12 -14.10 3.68 3.22
C GLY A 12 -13.14 3.08 4.25
N LYS A 13 -11.99 2.55 3.79
CA LYS A 13 -10.96 1.96 4.65
C LYS A 13 -9.88 2.98 4.95
N THR A 14 -9.32 2.89 6.15
CA THR A 14 -8.26 3.81 6.60
C THR A 14 -6.88 3.20 6.55
N ARG A 15 -6.73 1.86 6.62
CA ARG A 15 -5.42 1.19 6.67
C ARG A 15 -5.20 0.28 5.48
N GLY A 16 -3.98 0.28 4.95
CA GLY A 16 -3.55 -0.64 3.90
C GLY A 16 -2.04 -0.85 3.85
N LEU A 17 -1.63 -1.92 3.17
CA LEU A 17 -0.23 -2.29 2.98
C LEU A 17 0.06 -2.37 1.47
N ALA A 18 1.18 -1.77 1.05
CA ALA A 18 1.75 -1.99 -0.28
C ALA A 18 3.09 -2.70 -0.12
N ALA A 19 3.37 -3.70 -0.96
CA ALA A 19 4.65 -4.39 -0.99
C ALA A 19 5.18 -4.47 -2.42
N LEU A 20 6.51 -4.48 -2.55
CA LEU A 20 7.20 -4.62 -3.83
C LEU A 20 8.38 -5.58 -3.65
N CYS A 21 8.42 -6.61 -4.49
CA CYS A 21 9.60 -7.45 -4.66
C CYS A 21 10.59 -6.75 -5.60
N ILE A 22 11.87 -6.83 -5.25
CA ILE A 22 12.99 -6.27 -5.98
C ILE A 22 13.89 -7.44 -6.43
N GLY A 23 14.41 -7.37 -7.65
CA GLY A 23 15.32 -8.41 -8.16
C GLY A 23 16.55 -8.56 -7.26
N GLY A 24 17.06 -9.79 -7.10
CA GLY A 24 18.18 -10.07 -6.20
C GLY A 24 17.77 -10.58 -4.80
N GLY A 25 16.47 -10.80 -4.56
CA GLY A 25 15.97 -11.42 -3.32
C GLY A 25 15.55 -10.43 -2.24
N GLU A 26 15.36 -9.16 -2.60
CA GLU A 26 14.96 -8.11 -1.66
C GLU A 26 13.47 -7.79 -1.81
N ALA A 27 12.86 -7.31 -0.73
CA ALA A 27 11.48 -6.85 -0.75
C ALA A 27 11.26 -5.72 0.27
N THR A 28 10.41 -4.77 -0.10
CA THR A 28 10.03 -3.64 0.76
C THR A 28 8.52 -3.62 0.92
N ALA A 29 8.06 -3.34 2.14
CA ALA A 29 6.65 -3.15 2.47
C ALA A 29 6.41 -1.80 3.15
N MET A 30 5.28 -1.17 2.85
CA MET A 30 4.86 0.13 3.38
C MET A 30 3.43 0.04 3.92
N ALA A 31 3.28 0.29 5.22
CA ALA A 31 1.97 0.49 5.83
C ALA A 31 1.53 1.95 5.64
N ILE A 32 0.25 2.15 5.33
CA ILE A 32 -0.34 3.45 5.06
C ILE A 32 -1.63 3.58 5.87
N GLU A 33 -1.81 4.74 6.49
CA GLU A 33 -3.05 5.15 7.16
C GLU A 33 -3.57 6.44 6.52
N MET A 34 -4.85 6.47 6.17
CA MET A 34 -5.56 7.64 5.63
C MET A 34 -5.97 8.53 6.80
N LEU A 35 -5.56 9.80 6.76
CA LEU A 35 -6.00 10.86 7.66
C LEU A 35 -7.33 11.48 7.21
#